data_AF-A0A9K3JHS5-F1
#
_entry.id   AF-A0A9K3JHS5-F1
#
_cell.length_a   1.000
_cell.length_b   1.000
_cell.length_c   1.000
_cell.angle_alpha   90.00
_cell.angle_beta   90.00
_cell.angle_gamma   90.00
#
_symmetry.space_group_name_H-M   'P 1'
#
loop_
_entity.id
_entity.type
_entity.pdbx_description
1 polymer ?
#
loop_
_entity_poly.entity_id
_entity_poly.type
_entity_poly.pdbx_seq_one_letter_code
_entity_poly.pdbx_strand_id
1 'polypeptide(L)'
;MYWLANRPWSFGCAGLPIGGRDRAKRKGDKRLEVIWQGSKSLSSSSQIFAGAFPESYEPPPGGFYYEVNDDSPIVQDDIDLFDYNLKNGLMISWLQPYHRLKYQYADSWFRNMDKFIHYVNKDGRVNALYSTPSIYTDAKHAETDSWPLKEDDYFPYASGIDVYWTGYFTSRAGLKCYVRMLSGYYLSARQLEVMNGRNKRAHYRLFG
;
A
#
# COMPACT_ATOMS: atom_id res chain seq x y z
N MET A 1 -13.83 21.39 -11.62
CA MET A 1 -12.84 22.39 -11.19
C MET A 1 -11.53 21.63 -10.97
N TYR A 2 -10.54 21.91 -11.81
CA TYR A 2 -9.27 21.19 -11.90
C TYR A 2 -8.43 21.39 -10.64
N TRP A 3 -7.82 20.33 -10.12
CA TRP A 3 -6.62 20.43 -9.29
C TRP A 3 -5.53 19.57 -9.91
N LEU A 4 -4.84 20.16 -10.90
CA LEU A 4 -3.46 19.82 -11.21
C LEU A 4 -2.61 20.32 -10.04
N ALA A 5 -2.33 19.45 -9.08
CA ALA A 5 -1.38 19.75 -8.04
C ALA A 5 0.03 19.46 -8.58
N ASN A 6 0.73 20.52 -8.99
CA ASN A 6 2.20 20.56 -9.07
C ASN A 6 2.77 20.31 -7.66
N ARG A 7 2.79 19.05 -7.21
CA ARG A 7 3.57 18.63 -6.03
C ARG A 7 4.90 18.06 -6.52
N PRO A 8 6.06 18.55 -6.05
CA PRO A 8 7.37 17.99 -6.40
C PRO A 8 7.54 16.53 -5.94
N TRP A 9 6.63 16.05 -5.08
CA TRP A 9 6.45 14.65 -4.73
C TRP A 9 5.18 14.14 -5.39
N SER A 10 5.31 13.46 -6.53
CA SER A 10 4.20 12.68 -7.09
C SER A 10 3.93 11.53 -6.12
N PHE A 11 2.69 11.42 -5.61
CA PHE A 11 2.15 10.35 -4.74
C PHE A 11 3.17 9.34 -4.21
N GLY A 12 3.60 9.47 -2.94
CA GLY A 12 4.52 8.50 -2.33
C GLY A 12 4.02 7.05 -2.45
N CYS A 13 4.88 6.16 -2.95
CA CYS A 13 4.59 4.74 -3.02
C CYS A 13 4.88 4.11 -1.65
N ALA A 14 3.87 3.97 -0.81
CA ALA A 14 3.94 3.14 0.38
C ALA A 14 3.72 1.67 -0.01
N GLY A 15 4.69 0.80 0.31
CA GLY A 15 4.56 -0.66 0.17
C GLY A 15 5.29 -1.29 -1.02
N LEU A 16 6.52 -0.84 -1.33
CA LEU A 16 7.32 -1.48 -2.37
C LEU A 16 7.76 -2.91 -1.98
N PRO A 17 7.61 -3.91 -2.87
CA PRO A 17 8.08 -5.27 -2.62
C PRO A 17 9.60 -5.32 -2.73
N ILE A 18 10.27 -5.47 -1.58
CA ILE A 18 11.72 -5.64 -1.49
C ILE A 18 12.06 -7.05 -1.01
N GLY A 19 13.10 -7.66 -1.60
CA GLY A 19 13.50 -9.02 -1.26
C GLY A 19 13.99 -9.14 0.20
N GLY A 20 13.91 -10.34 0.77
CA GLY A 20 14.19 -10.59 2.19
C GLY A 20 15.59 -10.15 2.64
N ARG A 21 16.62 -10.34 1.80
CA ARG A 21 18.00 -9.91 2.07
C ARG A 21 18.13 -8.37 2.06
N ASP A 22 17.57 -7.71 1.05
CA ASP A 22 17.58 -6.24 0.96
C ASP A 22 16.82 -5.62 2.14
N ARG A 23 15.68 -6.21 2.50
CA ARG A 23 14.89 -5.83 3.68
C ARG A 23 15.68 -5.94 4.97
N ALA A 24 16.35 -7.08 5.22
CA ALA A 24 17.14 -7.26 6.44
C ALA A 24 18.27 -6.22 6.54
N LYS A 25 18.95 -5.93 5.43
CA LYS A 25 19.97 -4.88 5.37
C LYS A 25 19.38 -3.50 5.65
N ARG A 26 18.28 -3.14 5.00
CA ARG A 26 17.61 -1.84 5.19
C ARG A 26 17.04 -1.66 6.60
N LYS A 27 16.60 -2.74 7.26
CA LYS A 27 16.23 -2.69 8.68
C LYS A 27 17.43 -2.28 9.55
N GLY A 28 18.58 -2.92 9.36
CA GLY A 28 19.81 -2.60 10.09
C GLY A 28 20.29 -1.17 9.82
N ASP A 29 20.26 -0.74 8.56
CA ASP A 29 20.75 0.56 8.13
C ASP A 29 19.75 1.71 8.35
N LYS A 30 18.51 1.42 8.78
CA LYS A 30 17.38 2.36 8.84
C LYS A 30 17.08 3.04 7.49
N ARG A 31 17.07 2.25 6.41
CA ARG A 31 16.88 2.70 5.00
C ARG A 31 15.68 2.06 4.30
N LEU A 32 14.63 1.79 5.06
CA LEU A 32 13.37 1.29 4.52
C LEU A 32 12.59 2.37 3.78
N GLU A 33 12.83 3.63 4.15
CA GLU A 33 12.26 4.82 3.52
C GLU A 33 13.37 5.54 2.74
N VAL A 34 13.09 5.88 1.50
CA VAL A 34 14.08 6.44 0.56
C VAL A 34 13.44 7.51 -0.33
N ILE A 35 14.27 8.39 -0.88
CA ILE A 35 13.92 9.11 -2.10
C ILE A 35 14.31 8.24 -3.29
N TRP A 36 13.34 7.82 -4.07
CA TRP A 36 13.57 6.98 -5.24
C TRP A 36 13.66 7.82 -6.51
N GLN A 37 14.78 7.69 -7.22
CA GLN A 37 15.03 8.24 -8.56
C GLN A 37 15.11 7.09 -9.56
N GLY A 38 13.96 6.69 -10.11
CA GLY A 38 13.88 5.58 -11.06
C GLY A 38 14.34 5.92 -12.49
N SER A 39 14.49 7.20 -12.81
CA SER A 39 14.88 7.67 -14.15
C SER A 39 16.26 8.32 -14.13
N LYS A 40 17.21 7.74 -14.87
CA LYS A 40 18.56 8.31 -15.03
C LYS A 40 18.56 9.64 -15.75
N SER A 41 17.63 9.86 -16.68
CA SER A 41 17.54 11.09 -17.46
C SER A 41 16.83 12.23 -16.73
N LEU A 42 15.83 11.91 -15.90
CA LEU A 42 15.05 12.91 -15.16
C LEU A 42 15.59 13.17 -13.75
N SER A 43 16.28 12.19 -13.15
CA SER A 43 16.89 12.28 -11.81
C SER A 43 15.94 12.95 -10.79
N SER A 44 16.37 14.02 -10.13
CA SER A 44 15.63 14.74 -9.09
C SER A 44 14.32 15.38 -9.57
N SER A 45 14.15 15.63 -10.87
CA SER A 45 12.90 16.19 -11.41
C SER A 45 11.74 15.20 -11.41
N SER A 46 12.02 13.89 -11.25
CA SER A 46 11.03 12.81 -11.23
C SER A 46 11.25 11.89 -10.03
N GLN A 47 11.58 12.45 -8.87
CA GLN A 47 11.78 11.70 -7.64
C GLN A 47 10.47 11.48 -6.87
N ILE A 48 10.43 10.40 -6.11
CA ILE A 48 9.27 9.98 -5.32
C ILE A 48 9.71 9.50 -3.95
N PHE A 49 8.93 9.82 -2.91
CA PHE A 49 9.13 9.22 -1.59
C PHE A 49 8.63 7.77 -1.63
N ALA A 50 9.48 6.83 -1.24
CA ALA A 50 9.17 5.42 -1.31
C ALA A 50 9.49 4.72 0.02
N GLY A 51 8.51 3.97 0.52
CA GLY A 51 8.64 3.21 1.76
C GLY A 51 8.44 1.73 1.52
N ALA A 52 9.39 0.92 1.97
CA ALA A 52 9.21 -0.52 2.08
C ALA A 52 8.77 -0.90 3.48
N PHE A 53 7.74 -1.75 3.60
CA PHE A 53 7.33 -2.24 4.91
C PHE A 53 8.43 -3.07 5.56
N PRO A 54 8.60 -2.97 6.89
CA PRO A 54 9.56 -3.79 7.62
C PRO A 54 9.32 -5.28 7.38
N GLU A 55 8.07 -5.73 7.22
CA GLU A 55 7.75 -7.16 7.04
C GLU A 55 6.71 -7.37 5.94
N SER A 56 5.51 -7.80 6.32
CA SER A 56 4.39 -7.94 5.41
C SER A 56 3.58 -6.63 5.36
N TYR A 57 2.60 -6.59 4.48
CA TYR A 57 1.55 -5.56 4.46
C TYR A 57 0.41 -5.89 5.44
N GLU A 58 0.60 -6.91 6.28
CA GLU A 58 -0.36 -7.34 7.28
C GLU A 58 -0.25 -6.50 8.56
N PRO A 59 -1.33 -6.42 9.35
CA PRO A 59 -1.24 -5.89 10.71
C PRO A 59 -0.12 -6.58 11.48
N PRO A 60 0.52 -5.87 12.42
CA PRO A 60 1.62 -6.43 13.18
C PRO A 60 1.20 -7.69 13.94
N PRO A 61 2.10 -8.69 14.03
CA PRO A 61 1.82 -9.91 14.77
C PRO A 61 1.57 -9.58 16.24
N GLY A 62 0.64 -10.30 16.88
CA GLY A 62 0.31 -10.12 18.29
C GLY A 62 -1.06 -9.50 18.57
N GLY A 63 -2.07 -9.83 17.76
CA GLY A 63 -3.48 -9.63 18.13
C GLY A 63 -4.14 -8.38 17.57
N PHE A 64 -3.60 -7.79 16.51
CA PHE A 64 -4.19 -6.63 15.84
C PHE A 64 -5.03 -6.97 14.61
N TYR A 65 -5.53 -8.20 14.54
CA TYR A 65 -6.25 -8.71 13.39
C TYR A 65 -7.75 -8.80 13.68
N TYR A 66 -8.50 -7.73 13.39
CA TYR A 66 -9.90 -7.61 13.81
C TYR A 66 -10.90 -8.12 12.76
N GLU A 67 -10.54 -9.14 11.98
CA GLU A 67 -11.46 -9.72 10.99
C GLU A 67 -12.51 -10.62 11.66
N VAL A 68 -13.65 -10.80 11.00
CA VAL A 68 -14.69 -11.74 11.46
C VAL A 68 -14.12 -13.15 11.55
N ASN A 69 -14.42 -13.84 12.65
CA ASN A 69 -13.97 -15.20 12.95
C ASN A 69 -12.45 -15.36 13.10
N ASP A 70 -11.71 -14.28 13.35
CA ASP A 70 -10.32 -14.36 13.78
C ASP A 70 -10.24 -14.53 15.31
N ASP A 71 -9.22 -15.27 15.79
CA ASP A 71 -9.00 -15.52 17.22
C ASP A 71 -8.31 -14.34 17.94
N SER A 72 -8.07 -13.23 17.24
CA SER A 72 -7.41 -12.06 17.84
C SER A 72 -8.21 -11.48 19.01
N PRO A 73 -7.52 -11.05 20.08
CA PRO A 73 -8.18 -10.47 21.24
C PRO A 73 -8.87 -9.16 20.85
N ILE A 74 -10.18 -9.09 21.12
CA ILE A 74 -10.93 -7.84 21.03
C ILE A 74 -10.61 -6.95 22.22
N VAL A 75 -10.69 -5.63 22.04
CA VAL A 75 -10.50 -4.68 23.15
C VAL A 75 -11.75 -4.68 24.03
N GLN A 76 -11.63 -5.26 25.23
CA GLN A 76 -12.68 -5.29 26.24
C GLN A 76 -12.39 -4.25 27.33
N ASP A 77 -13.20 -3.21 27.34
CA ASP A 77 -13.10 -2.03 28.20
C ASP A 77 -14.15 -1.98 29.29
N ASP A 78 -15.14 -2.88 29.26
CA ASP A 78 -16.14 -3.01 30.31
C ASP A 78 -15.57 -3.79 31.51
N ILE A 79 -15.58 -3.15 32.68
CA ILE A 79 -15.05 -3.72 33.92
C ILE A 79 -15.98 -4.79 34.51
N ASP A 80 -17.26 -4.76 34.14
CA ASP A 80 -18.27 -5.69 34.63
C ASP A 80 -18.37 -6.96 33.77
N LEU A 81 -17.67 -6.99 32.63
CA LEU A 81 -17.56 -8.16 31.75
C LEU A 81 -16.29 -8.97 32.05
N PHE A 82 -16.39 -10.28 31.87
CA PHE A 82 -15.24 -11.18 31.89
C PHE A 82 -14.24 -10.80 30.77
N ASP A 83 -12.95 -11.06 30.99
CA ASP A 83 -11.83 -10.75 30.07
C ASP A 83 -11.51 -9.25 29.83
N TYR A 84 -11.75 -8.36 30.81
CA TYR A 84 -11.23 -6.98 30.79
C TYR A 84 -9.71 -6.95 30.56
N ASN A 85 -9.26 -6.34 29.46
CA ASN A 85 -7.88 -6.50 28.96
C ASN A 85 -7.10 -5.20 28.72
N LEU A 86 -7.60 -4.05 29.19
CA LEU A 86 -6.97 -2.73 28.99
C LEU A 86 -5.58 -2.56 29.62
N LYS A 87 -5.22 -3.34 30.65
CA LYS A 87 -3.93 -3.18 31.37
C LYS A 87 -2.74 -3.84 30.67
N ASN A 88 -2.96 -4.82 29.79
CA ASN A 88 -1.90 -5.69 29.26
C ASN A 88 -1.66 -5.56 27.75
N GLY A 89 -2.39 -4.71 27.03
CA GLY A 89 -2.51 -4.80 25.57
C GLY A 89 -1.94 -3.66 24.72
N LEU A 90 -1.26 -2.66 25.29
CA LEU A 90 -0.79 -1.50 24.52
C LEU A 90 0.55 -1.80 23.81
N MET A 91 0.51 -2.67 22.79
CA MET A 91 1.62 -2.83 21.87
C MET A 91 1.52 -1.79 20.75
N ILE A 92 2.53 -0.92 20.66
CA ILE A 92 2.59 0.17 19.68
C ILE A 92 2.98 -0.44 18.34
N SER A 93 2.10 -0.38 17.35
CA SER A 93 2.37 -1.00 16.05
C SER A 93 1.65 -0.30 14.89
N TRP A 94 2.28 -0.28 13.72
CA TRP A 94 1.75 0.36 12.51
C TRP A 94 0.72 -0.56 11.86
N LEU A 95 -0.56 -0.19 11.91
CA LEU A 95 -1.65 -0.98 11.34
C LEU A 95 -1.85 -0.64 9.86
N GLN A 96 -1.59 -1.62 8.99
CA GLN A 96 -1.86 -1.56 7.56
C GLN A 96 -2.95 -2.58 7.22
N PRO A 97 -4.18 -2.15 6.92
CA PRO A 97 -5.27 -3.05 6.58
C PRO A 97 -5.27 -3.43 5.09
N TYR A 98 -4.32 -4.27 4.67
CA TYR A 98 -4.22 -4.62 3.25
C TYR A 98 -4.12 -6.12 2.95
N HIS A 99 -4.99 -6.98 3.52
CA HIS A 99 -5.09 -8.37 3.04
C HIS A 99 -6.29 -8.60 2.10
N ARG A 100 -6.16 -9.60 1.22
CA ARG A 100 -7.17 -10.08 0.28
C ARG A 100 -8.52 -10.26 0.99
N LEU A 101 -9.51 -9.46 0.58
CA LEU A 101 -10.90 -9.51 1.05
C LEU A 101 -11.05 -9.38 2.57
N LYS A 102 -10.33 -8.45 3.20
CA LYS A 102 -10.58 -8.01 4.58
C LYS A 102 -11.63 -6.91 4.64
N TYR A 103 -12.07 -6.58 5.86
CA TYR A 103 -13.17 -5.65 6.11
C TYR A 103 -14.50 -6.18 5.57
N GLN A 104 -14.70 -7.51 5.56
CA GLN A 104 -16.01 -8.08 5.20
C GLN A 104 -17.10 -7.54 6.14
N TYR A 105 -16.75 -7.38 7.41
CA TYR A 105 -17.53 -6.64 8.39
C TYR A 105 -16.63 -5.56 9.00
N ALA A 106 -16.64 -4.38 8.37
CA ALA A 106 -15.76 -3.27 8.74
C ALA A 106 -15.94 -2.79 10.19
N ASP A 107 -17.14 -2.93 10.74
CA ASP A 107 -17.47 -2.53 12.12
C ASP A 107 -16.59 -3.24 13.17
N SER A 108 -16.20 -4.50 12.95
CA SER A 108 -15.25 -5.21 13.83
C SER A 108 -13.90 -4.49 13.92
N TRP A 109 -13.39 -3.99 12.79
CA TRP A 109 -12.14 -3.23 12.76
C TRP A 109 -12.30 -1.87 13.42
N PHE A 110 -13.32 -1.10 13.02
CA PHE A 110 -13.50 0.26 13.52
C PHE A 110 -13.73 0.30 15.03
N ARG A 111 -14.58 -0.60 15.59
CA ARG A 111 -14.84 -0.63 17.04
C ARG A 111 -13.59 -0.93 17.86
N ASN A 112 -12.75 -1.87 17.43
CA ASN A 112 -11.51 -2.20 18.13
C ASN A 112 -10.45 -1.10 17.97
N MET A 113 -10.33 -0.52 16.78
CA MET A 113 -9.40 0.58 16.51
C MET A 113 -9.78 1.87 17.26
N ASP A 114 -11.06 2.21 17.37
CA ASP A 114 -11.55 3.37 18.13
C ASP A 114 -11.15 3.27 19.61
N LYS A 115 -11.38 2.10 20.22
CA LYS A 115 -10.96 1.82 21.60
C LYS A 115 -9.45 1.90 21.74
N PHE A 116 -8.71 1.25 20.83
CA PHE A 116 -7.25 1.29 20.83
C PHE A 116 -6.71 2.72 20.78
N ILE A 117 -7.18 3.53 19.83
CA ILE A 117 -6.80 4.94 19.68
C ILE A 117 -7.12 5.73 20.95
N HIS A 118 -8.32 5.55 21.52
CA HIS A 118 -8.73 6.23 22.74
C HIS A 118 -7.78 5.94 23.92
N TYR A 119 -7.51 4.66 24.19
CA TYR A 119 -6.69 4.27 25.35
C TYR A 119 -5.20 4.55 25.16
N VAL A 120 -4.67 4.40 23.95
CA VAL A 120 -3.29 4.78 23.64
C VAL A 120 -3.08 6.29 23.82
N ASN A 121 -3.99 7.12 23.32
CA ASN A 121 -3.88 8.57 23.46
C ASN A 121 -4.10 9.04 24.91
N LYS A 122 -4.92 8.32 25.68
CA LYS A 122 -5.11 8.57 27.11
C LYS A 122 -3.86 8.22 27.94
N ASP A 123 -3.14 7.17 27.56
CA ASP A 123 -1.87 6.79 28.18
C ASP A 123 -0.76 7.81 27.89
N GLY A 124 -0.76 8.42 26.70
CA GLY A 124 0.04 9.60 26.37
C GLY A 124 1.51 9.35 26.05
N ARG A 125 2.01 8.11 26.09
CA ARG A 125 3.38 7.76 25.67
C ARG A 125 3.56 7.86 24.15
N VAL A 126 2.50 7.60 23.38
CA VAL A 126 2.46 7.77 21.92
C VAL A 126 1.11 8.31 21.49
N ASN A 127 1.05 8.83 20.27
CA ASN A 127 -0.19 9.31 19.66
C ASN A 127 -0.59 8.40 18.50
N ALA A 128 -1.79 7.84 18.57
CA ALA A 128 -2.42 7.03 17.54
C ALA A 128 -3.56 7.80 16.86
N LEU A 129 -3.72 7.63 15.55
CA LEU A 129 -4.78 8.24 14.75
C LEU A 129 -5.12 7.39 13.54
N TYR A 130 -6.36 7.54 13.03
CA TYR A 130 -6.69 7.08 11.68
C TYR A 130 -5.92 7.89 10.65
N SER A 131 -5.25 7.20 9.74
CA SER A 131 -4.40 7.83 8.74
C SER A 131 -4.62 7.22 7.36
N THR A 132 -4.13 7.92 6.36
CA THR A 132 -4.00 7.43 4.99
C THR A 132 -2.53 7.54 4.58
N PRO A 133 -2.08 6.79 3.56
CA PRO A 133 -0.69 6.91 3.08
C PRO A 133 -0.30 8.35 2.72
N SER A 134 -1.24 9.18 2.23
CA SER A 134 -0.98 10.58 1.94
C SER A 134 -0.75 11.42 3.20
N ILE A 135 -1.55 11.22 4.26
CA ILE A 135 -1.36 11.92 5.54
C ILE A 135 -0.01 11.53 6.17
N TYR A 136 0.35 10.25 6.12
CA TYR A 136 1.67 9.78 6.57
C TYR A 136 2.80 10.44 5.78
N THR A 137 2.69 10.48 4.46
CA THR A 137 3.72 11.08 3.59
C THR A 137 3.84 12.59 3.83
N ASP A 138 2.72 13.30 4.01
CA ASP A 138 2.71 14.73 4.32
C ASP A 138 3.37 15.01 5.68
N ALA A 139 3.13 14.16 6.69
CA ALA A 139 3.79 14.25 7.99
C ALA A 139 5.31 13.99 7.88
N LYS A 140 5.72 12.96 7.12
CA LYS A 140 7.14 12.66 6.86
C LYS A 140 7.85 13.76 6.09
N HIS A 141 7.15 14.43 5.18
CA HIS A 141 7.72 15.56 4.45
C HIS A 141 7.89 16.81 5.33
N ALA A 142 7.12 16.95 6.41
CA ALA A 142 7.25 18.05 7.35
C ALA A 142 8.38 17.86 8.38
N GLU A 143 8.91 16.63 8.52
CA GLU A 143 10.08 16.34 9.36
C GLU A 143 11.36 16.94 8.75
N THR A 144 12.35 17.28 9.59
CA THR A 144 13.65 17.84 9.14
C THR A 144 14.65 16.75 8.75
N ASP A 145 14.21 15.50 8.68
CA ASP A 145 15.07 14.36 8.42
C ASP A 145 15.50 14.28 6.95
N SER A 146 16.72 13.80 6.74
CA SER A 146 17.24 13.50 5.41
C SER A 146 17.01 12.04 5.05
N TRP A 147 16.53 11.80 3.84
CA TRP A 147 16.19 10.47 3.36
C TRP A 147 17.27 9.94 2.41
N PRO A 148 17.69 8.67 2.54
CA PRO A 148 18.69 8.08 1.66
C PRO A 148 18.17 7.98 0.22
N LEU A 149 19.06 8.16 -0.74
CA LEU A 149 18.75 8.03 -2.17
C LEU A 149 18.72 6.56 -2.58
N LYS A 150 17.73 6.20 -3.40
CA LYS A 150 17.67 4.94 -4.14
C LYS A 150 17.58 5.24 -5.63
N GLU A 151 18.44 4.62 -6.42
CA GLU A 151 18.44 4.70 -7.88
C GLU A 151 18.10 3.33 -8.48
N ASP A 152 17.86 3.24 -9.78
CA ASP A 152 17.51 1.98 -10.48
C ASP A 152 16.24 1.30 -9.91
N ASP A 153 16.12 -0.02 -10.00
CA ASP A 153 14.92 -0.79 -9.68
C ASP A 153 15.06 -1.71 -8.44
N TYR A 154 14.02 -2.47 -8.14
CA TYR A 154 13.98 -3.44 -7.03
C TYR A 154 13.96 -4.90 -7.53
N PHE A 155 14.43 -5.15 -8.76
CA PHE A 155 14.43 -6.48 -9.36
C PHE A 155 15.83 -7.15 -9.30
N PRO A 156 15.89 -8.49 -9.25
CA PRO A 156 14.76 -9.42 -9.06
C PRO A 156 14.31 -9.51 -7.59
N TYR A 157 13.02 -9.73 -7.36
CA TYR A 157 12.49 -9.98 -6.02
C TYR A 157 12.78 -11.42 -5.57
N ALA A 158 13.23 -11.56 -4.32
CA ALA A 158 13.45 -12.85 -3.68
C ALA A 158 12.85 -12.88 -2.27
N SER A 159 11.97 -13.83 -2.00
CA SER A 159 11.37 -14.00 -0.66
C SER A 159 12.27 -14.80 0.30
N GLY A 160 13.23 -15.55 -0.23
CA GLY A 160 14.20 -16.36 0.51
C GLY A 160 15.52 -16.49 -0.25
N ILE A 161 16.47 -17.25 0.28
CA ILE A 161 17.85 -17.31 -0.24
C ILE A 161 17.91 -17.75 -1.72
N ASP A 162 17.11 -18.75 -2.09
CA ASP A 162 17.04 -19.31 -3.45
C ASP A 162 15.61 -19.25 -4.03
N VAL A 163 14.77 -18.37 -3.48
CA VAL A 163 13.35 -18.23 -3.89
C VAL A 163 13.19 -16.95 -4.68
N TYR A 164 13.73 -16.94 -5.90
CA TYR A 164 13.65 -15.81 -6.83
C TYR A 164 12.36 -15.88 -7.65
N TRP A 165 11.63 -14.78 -7.65
CA TRP A 165 10.37 -14.68 -8.37
C TRP A 165 10.65 -14.19 -9.79
N THR A 166 11.44 -14.94 -10.55
CA THR A 166 11.75 -14.62 -11.96
C THR A 166 10.92 -15.45 -12.93
N GLY A 167 10.35 -16.58 -12.47
CA GLY A 167 9.54 -17.46 -13.31
C GLY A 167 8.30 -16.77 -13.91
N TYR A 168 7.66 -15.86 -13.16
CA TYR A 168 6.46 -15.15 -13.64
C TYR A 168 6.74 -14.20 -14.82
N PHE A 169 8.00 -13.88 -15.11
CA PHE A 169 8.38 -13.15 -16.32
C PHE A 169 8.00 -13.93 -17.58
N THR A 170 8.06 -15.27 -17.55
CA THR A 170 7.75 -16.14 -18.70
C THR A 170 6.45 -16.95 -18.53
N SER A 171 5.98 -17.17 -17.29
CA SER A 171 4.74 -17.94 -17.04
C SER A 171 3.56 -17.40 -17.85
N ARG A 172 2.79 -18.30 -18.49
CA ARG A 172 1.66 -17.95 -19.37
C ARG A 172 2.05 -17.05 -20.54
N ALA A 173 3.12 -17.42 -21.27
CA ALA A 173 3.64 -16.65 -22.41
C ALA A 173 2.58 -16.31 -23.46
N GLY A 174 1.64 -17.22 -23.77
CA GLY A 174 0.53 -16.96 -24.69
C GLY A 174 -0.37 -15.79 -24.25
N LEU A 175 -0.69 -15.71 -22.95
CA LEU A 175 -1.47 -14.60 -22.39
C LEU A 175 -0.68 -13.28 -22.45
N LYS A 176 0.62 -13.30 -22.14
CA LYS A 176 1.47 -12.09 -22.24
C LYS A 176 1.56 -11.58 -23.68
N CYS A 177 1.67 -12.50 -24.65
CA CYS A 177 1.61 -12.16 -26.07
C CYS A 177 0.27 -11.51 -26.42
N TYR A 178 -0.84 -12.10 -25.98
CA TYR A 178 -2.17 -11.59 -26.23
C TYR A 178 -2.38 -10.18 -25.66
N VAL A 179 -1.90 -9.90 -24.45
CA VAL A 179 -1.92 -8.55 -23.86
C VAL A 179 -1.14 -7.54 -24.71
N ARG A 180 0.05 -7.90 -25.22
CA ARG A 180 0.83 -7.00 -26.08
C ARG A 180 0.12 -6.73 -27.40
N MET A 181 -0.43 -7.76 -28.04
CA MET A 181 -1.19 -7.62 -29.29
C MET A 181 -2.41 -6.71 -29.08
N LEU A 182 -3.25 -7.03 -28.09
CA LEU A 182 -4.46 -6.26 -27.83
C LEU A 182 -4.19 -4.82 -27.38
N SER A 183 -3.08 -4.56 -26.68
CA SER A 183 -2.65 -3.20 -26.35
C SER A 183 -2.38 -2.36 -27.61
N GLY A 184 -1.73 -2.95 -28.62
CA GLY A 184 -1.52 -2.31 -29.92
C GLY A 184 -2.84 -2.05 -30.65
N TYR A 185 -3.70 -3.07 -30.73
CA TYR A 185 -5.04 -2.92 -31.32
C TYR A 185 -5.87 -1.84 -30.62
N TYR A 186 -5.81 -1.78 -29.29
CA TYR A 186 -6.54 -0.77 -28.50
C TYR A 186 -6.05 0.65 -28.78
N LEU A 187 -4.73 0.85 -28.93
CA LEU A 187 -4.19 2.15 -29.31
C LEU A 187 -4.69 2.57 -30.70
N SER A 188 -4.62 1.69 -31.68
CA SER A 188 -5.10 1.96 -33.04
C SER A 188 -6.61 2.23 -33.08
N ALA A 189 -7.40 1.46 -32.34
CA ALA A 189 -8.85 1.67 -32.23
C ALA A 189 -9.18 3.06 -31.67
N ARG A 190 -8.48 3.50 -30.62
CA ARG A 190 -8.65 4.86 -30.07
C ARG A 190 -8.26 5.95 -31.08
N GLN A 191 -7.19 5.76 -31.84
CA GLN A 191 -6.78 6.73 -32.88
C GLN A 191 -7.85 6.85 -33.97
N LEU A 192 -8.35 5.71 -34.48
CA LEU A 192 -9.42 5.70 -35.49
C LEU A 192 -10.72 6.32 -34.97
N GLU A 193 -11.08 6.03 -33.72
CA GLU A 193 -12.26 6.60 -33.06
C GLU A 193 -12.17 8.13 -32.93
N VAL A 194 -10.98 8.67 -32.61
CA VAL A 194 -10.76 10.12 -32.56
C VAL A 194 -10.83 10.74 -33.96
N MET A 195 -10.26 10.09 -34.97
CA MET A 195 -10.26 10.58 -36.35
C MET A 195 -11.65 10.57 -37.00
N ASN A 196 -12.42 9.51 -36.79
CA ASN A 196 -13.73 9.32 -37.41
C ASN A 196 -14.89 9.87 -36.56
N GLY A 197 -14.62 10.19 -35.30
CA GLY A 197 -15.63 10.50 -34.29
C GLY A 197 -16.41 9.27 -33.81
N ARG A 198 -16.90 9.31 -32.57
CA ARG A 198 -17.85 8.31 -32.06
C ARG A 198 -19.15 8.41 -32.85
N ASN A 199 -19.55 7.33 -33.50
CA ASN A 199 -20.83 7.27 -34.21
C ASN A 199 -21.98 7.35 -33.20
N LYS A 200 -22.68 8.50 -33.13
CA LYS A 200 -23.78 8.76 -32.17
C LYS A 200 -25.06 7.94 -32.43
N ARG A 201 -25.05 7.04 -33.42
CA ARG A 201 -26.24 6.30 -33.92
C ARG A 201 -26.44 4.91 -33.32
N ALA A 202 -25.81 4.56 -32.21
CA ALA A 202 -26.15 3.34 -31.46
C ALA A 202 -27.43 3.54 -30.60
N HIS A 203 -28.53 3.95 -31.22
CA HIS A 203 -29.86 3.70 -30.66
C HIS A 203 -30.22 2.26 -31.02
N TYR A 204 -30.17 1.38 -30.05
CA TYR A 204 -30.65 0.01 -30.18
C TYR A 204 -32.14 0.01 -30.58
N ARG A 205 -32.45 -0.25 -31.84
CA ARG A 205 -33.69 -0.95 -32.21
C ARG A 205 -33.36 -2.43 -32.09
N LEU A 206 -33.62 -3.01 -30.92
CA LEU A 206 -33.76 -4.45 -30.81
C LEU A 206 -35.05 -4.85 -31.56
N PHE A 207 -34.93 -5.97 -32.27
CA PHE A 207 -35.86 -6.51 -33.24
C PHE A 207 -37.27 -6.74 -32.66
N GLY A 208 -38.25 -6.73 -33.58
CA GLY A 208 -39.68 -6.88 -33.31
C GLY A 208 -40.13 -8.29 -33.00
#